data_AF-A0A5C6RW69-F1
#
_entry.id   AF-A0A5C6RW69-F1
#
_cell.length_a   1.000
_cell.length_b   1.000
_cell.length_c   1.000
_cell.angle_alpha   90.00
_cell.angle_beta   90.00
_cell.angle_gamma   90.00
#
_symmetry.space_group_name_H-M   'P 1'
#
loop_
_entity.id
_entity.type
_entity.pdbx_description
1 polymer ?
#
loop_
_entity_poly.entity_id
_entity_poly.type
_entity_poly.pdbx_seq_one_letter_code
_entity_poly.pdbx_strand_id
1 'polypeptide(L)'
;MVESNFEFLVGTPYYKRLKTAEDLVPIDSSLTGSLLRKVLEAFLYQVYNDKEIEFPEKENYKNKARPYSGASLLHQDPFKKVCPDRIIKKLWNCYNLGNDASHPGEFIEEIEITKEEACFMLEWTHDYWVWYLRDTGTPNLKGLKFDKNKIPTKTKAQLTEEEYSKLLLNKDEVTHQLNNDIEEVKKKNDELALENAALKKSNENLESLIKKSEVVYESAGLTEQIGLVWGRVYINFKYRNKDYFAVKYFKDEAGATEKHQILEGRFETSWLYTYFNRQHPKLAVPLVEQGEYDHLDLLNKDTVYYKYKHKYGTPSILIKQLKVDIGNEMDIKTEYLASLLGTDVLNKKFNYSGSYYKSNGVNYRDQLIIKGNDAGFDVAADLLVVMINPGGSKALGSIDYDERAFLDEVKNDFVECEPDVTQYQISRLMLHQNWRKAIVINLFDICDANSKDVIARYVDGSKIKLENLQESIFKDERRRELDKIFEQLSDKAPILIGWGTNKDLLRIKESVYDKVLVPTARKILGDKKEDYQYYHPWPREEHNETKRLNWVSKIIKQLK
;
A
#
# COMPACT_ATOMS: atom_id res chain seq x y z
N MET A 1 -19.20 -36.52 28.47
CA MET A 1 -19.85 -35.24 28.12
C MET A 1 -20.81 -35.54 26.99
N VAL A 2 -22.00 -34.95 26.99
CA VAL A 2 -22.95 -35.11 25.88
C VAL A 2 -22.34 -34.42 24.65
N GLU A 3 -22.27 -35.13 23.52
CA GLU A 3 -21.81 -34.54 22.27
C GLU A 3 -22.66 -33.34 21.89
N SER A 4 -22.05 -32.28 21.34
CA SER A 4 -22.77 -31.07 20.93
C SER A 4 -22.96 -31.01 19.43
N ASN A 5 -24.04 -30.39 18.99
CA ASN A 5 -24.20 -29.98 17.60
C ASN A 5 -23.14 -28.97 17.13
N PHE A 6 -22.43 -28.31 18.04
CA PHE A 6 -21.48 -27.24 17.74
C PHE A 6 -20.02 -27.60 18.05
N GLU A 7 -19.67 -28.89 18.11
CA GLU A 7 -18.29 -29.34 18.40
C GLU A 7 -17.25 -28.79 17.43
N PHE A 8 -17.62 -28.53 16.18
CA PHE A 8 -16.74 -27.91 15.19
C PHE A 8 -16.38 -26.44 15.51
N LEU A 9 -16.97 -25.86 16.55
CA LEU A 9 -16.68 -24.53 17.06
C LEU A 9 -15.85 -24.54 18.35
N VAL A 10 -15.42 -25.71 18.85
CA VAL A 10 -14.57 -25.81 20.05
C VAL A 10 -13.33 -24.91 19.88
N GLY A 11 -13.07 -24.08 20.89
CA GLY A 11 -11.98 -23.08 20.87
C GLY A 11 -12.41 -21.69 20.36
N THR A 12 -13.59 -21.56 19.76
CA THR A 12 -14.18 -20.25 19.42
C THR A 12 -14.87 -19.62 20.64
N PRO A 13 -15.01 -18.28 20.68
CA PRO A 13 -15.75 -17.60 21.75
C PRO A 13 -17.26 -17.93 21.78
N TYR A 14 -17.78 -18.58 20.73
CA TYR A 14 -19.20 -18.89 20.59
C TYR A 14 -19.59 -20.28 21.12
N TYR A 15 -18.64 -21.22 21.17
CA TYR A 15 -18.93 -22.62 21.51
C TYR A 15 -19.61 -22.78 22.87
N LYS A 16 -19.04 -22.18 23.93
CA LYS A 16 -19.62 -22.25 25.29
C LYS A 16 -21.07 -21.75 25.31
N ARG A 17 -21.38 -20.74 24.49
CA ARG A 17 -22.72 -20.13 24.42
C ARG A 17 -23.72 -21.04 23.71
N LEU A 18 -23.32 -21.57 22.55
CA LEU A 18 -24.14 -22.47 21.75
C LEU A 18 -24.41 -23.79 22.47
N LYS A 19 -23.39 -24.32 23.16
CA LYS A 19 -23.55 -25.49 24.03
C LYS A 19 -24.53 -25.23 25.17
N THR A 20 -24.41 -24.07 25.81
CA THR A 20 -25.32 -23.67 26.90
C THR A 20 -26.76 -23.54 26.39
N ALA A 21 -26.96 -22.93 25.23
CA ALA A 21 -28.28 -22.85 24.59
C ALA A 21 -28.85 -24.24 24.28
N GLU A 22 -28.02 -25.15 23.74
CA GLU A 22 -28.40 -26.54 23.49
C GLU A 22 -28.82 -27.28 24.77
N ASP A 23 -28.09 -27.07 25.88
CA ASP A 23 -28.41 -27.68 27.18
C ASP A 23 -29.69 -27.14 27.82
N LEU A 24 -30.07 -25.90 27.50
CA LEU A 24 -31.23 -25.23 28.08
C LEU A 24 -32.55 -25.53 27.36
N VAL A 25 -32.53 -26.08 26.15
CA VAL A 25 -33.74 -26.36 25.36
C VAL A 25 -34.86 -27.04 26.17
N PRO A 26 -34.63 -28.18 26.87
CA PRO A 26 -35.69 -28.87 27.61
C PRO A 26 -36.02 -28.22 28.97
N ILE A 27 -35.27 -27.19 29.38
CA ILE A 27 -35.33 -26.57 30.71
C ILE A 27 -36.05 -25.23 30.64
N ASP A 28 -35.64 -24.40 29.68
CA ASP A 28 -36.05 -23.01 29.51
C ASP A 28 -35.85 -22.61 28.03
N SER A 29 -36.89 -22.82 27.24
CA SER A 29 -36.89 -22.56 25.80
C SER A 29 -36.84 -21.06 25.49
N SER A 30 -37.45 -20.21 26.31
CA SER A 30 -37.35 -18.75 26.19
C SER A 30 -35.91 -18.28 26.39
N LEU A 31 -35.23 -18.78 27.42
CA LEU A 31 -33.82 -18.46 27.64
C LEU A 31 -32.92 -18.95 26.50
N THR A 32 -33.20 -20.14 25.98
CA THR A 32 -32.52 -20.66 24.78
C THR A 32 -32.66 -19.70 23.62
N GLY A 33 -33.87 -19.20 23.35
CA GLY A 33 -34.12 -18.22 22.29
C GLY A 33 -33.36 -16.91 22.49
N SER A 34 -33.33 -16.39 23.71
CA SER A 34 -32.58 -15.16 24.05
C SER A 34 -31.08 -15.30 23.81
N LEU A 35 -30.48 -16.43 24.22
CA LEU A 35 -29.07 -16.72 24.00
C LEU A 35 -28.75 -16.84 22.50
N LEU A 36 -29.60 -17.51 21.73
CA LEU A 36 -29.38 -17.69 20.29
C LEU A 36 -29.51 -16.38 19.51
N ARG A 37 -30.47 -15.50 19.85
CA ARG A 37 -30.53 -14.15 19.26
C ARG A 37 -29.22 -13.39 19.46
N LYS A 38 -28.71 -13.46 20.68
CA LYS A 38 -27.50 -12.78 21.13
C LYS A 38 -26.24 -13.31 20.42
N VAL A 39 -26.13 -14.62 20.27
CA VAL A 39 -25.05 -15.26 19.47
C VAL A 39 -25.17 -14.85 17.99
N LEU A 40 -26.39 -14.84 17.45
CA LEU A 40 -26.65 -14.42 16.08
C LEU A 40 -26.23 -12.97 15.83
N GLU A 41 -26.55 -12.05 16.75
CA GLU A 41 -26.16 -10.64 16.64
C GLU A 41 -24.64 -10.49 16.60
N ALA A 42 -23.92 -11.03 17.59
CA ALA A 42 -22.45 -10.94 17.63
C ALA A 42 -21.80 -11.53 16.38
N PHE A 43 -22.37 -12.61 15.87
CA PHE A 43 -21.87 -13.22 14.66
C PHE A 43 -22.15 -12.40 13.40
N LEU A 44 -23.32 -11.75 13.28
CA LEU A 44 -23.60 -10.83 12.19
C LEU A 44 -22.55 -9.72 12.12
N TYR A 45 -22.14 -9.17 13.27
CA TYR A 45 -21.03 -8.21 13.32
C TYR A 45 -19.71 -8.81 12.80
N GLN A 46 -19.40 -10.05 13.19
CA GLN A 46 -18.22 -10.73 12.68
C GLN A 46 -18.26 -10.90 11.16
N VAL A 47 -19.40 -11.32 10.59
CA VAL A 47 -19.51 -11.46 9.13
C VAL A 47 -19.32 -10.13 8.42
N TYR A 48 -19.86 -9.04 8.95
CA TYR A 48 -19.65 -7.72 8.38
C TYR A 48 -18.16 -7.33 8.37
N ASN A 49 -17.45 -7.59 9.47
CA ASN A 49 -16.02 -7.33 9.57
C ASN A 49 -15.22 -8.23 8.60
N ASP A 50 -15.42 -9.55 8.65
CA ASP A 50 -14.66 -10.54 7.88
C ASP A 50 -14.93 -10.44 6.37
N LYS A 51 -16.06 -9.83 5.96
CA LYS A 51 -16.44 -9.59 4.55
C LYS A 51 -16.29 -8.13 4.10
N GLU A 52 -15.71 -7.28 4.94
CA GLU A 52 -15.52 -5.84 4.66
C GLU A 52 -16.83 -5.15 4.21
N ILE A 53 -17.95 -5.55 4.80
CA ILE A 53 -19.25 -4.97 4.51
C ILE A 53 -19.38 -3.67 5.28
N GLU A 54 -19.65 -2.58 4.57
CA GLU A 54 -19.90 -1.29 5.19
C GLU A 54 -21.14 -1.36 6.08
N PHE A 55 -20.97 -0.98 7.36
CA PHE A 55 -22.09 -0.85 8.27
C PHE A 55 -22.97 0.33 7.84
N PRO A 56 -24.31 0.23 7.99
CA PRO A 56 -25.18 1.35 7.66
C PRO A 56 -24.82 2.60 8.47
N GLU A 57 -24.76 3.75 7.79
CA GLU A 57 -24.52 5.05 8.42
C GLU A 57 -25.61 5.33 9.47
N LYS A 58 -25.23 6.04 10.55
CA LYS A 58 -26.17 6.42 11.63
C LYS A 58 -27.27 7.41 11.17
N GLU A 59 -27.20 7.94 9.95
CA GLU A 59 -28.05 9.04 9.51
C GLU A 59 -29.48 8.61 9.13
N ASN A 60 -30.46 9.33 9.70
CA ASN A 60 -31.89 9.34 9.36
C ASN A 60 -32.82 8.21 9.84
N TYR A 61 -32.52 7.53 10.94
CA TYR A 61 -33.56 6.79 11.67
C TYR A 61 -34.41 7.75 12.53
N LYS A 62 -35.43 8.37 11.91
CA LYS A 62 -36.50 9.11 12.63
C LYS A 62 -37.29 8.20 13.57
N ASN A 63 -37.27 6.88 13.34
CA ASN A 63 -37.79 5.87 14.25
C ASN A 63 -36.64 5.36 15.13
N LYS A 64 -36.86 5.25 16.45
CA LYS A 64 -35.89 4.85 17.50
C LYS A 64 -35.17 3.49 17.32
N ALA A 65 -35.22 2.86 16.15
CA ALA A 65 -34.50 1.63 15.88
C ALA A 65 -32.99 1.89 15.90
N ARG A 66 -32.25 1.06 16.65
CA ARG A 66 -30.79 1.15 16.72
C ARG A 66 -30.23 0.74 15.35
N PRO A 67 -29.38 1.56 14.69
CA PRO A 67 -28.90 1.30 13.33
C PRO A 67 -28.12 -0.02 13.19
N TYR A 68 -27.65 -0.56 14.31
CA TYR A 68 -26.91 -1.82 14.37
C TYR A 68 -27.69 -2.97 15.02
N SER A 69 -29.03 -2.93 15.00
CA SER A 69 -29.80 -4.10 15.43
C SER A 69 -29.55 -5.28 14.50
N GLY A 70 -29.62 -6.52 15.00
CA GLY A 70 -29.49 -7.71 14.14
C GLY A 70 -30.52 -7.70 13.00
N ALA A 71 -31.73 -7.21 13.26
CA ALA A 71 -32.75 -6.99 12.22
C ALA A 71 -32.28 -6.02 11.12
N SER A 72 -31.71 -4.88 11.49
CA SER A 72 -31.18 -3.90 10.53
C SER A 72 -30.06 -4.48 9.68
N LEU A 73 -29.16 -5.28 10.27
CA LEU A 73 -28.03 -5.90 9.58
C LEU A 73 -28.46 -6.98 8.58
N LEU A 74 -29.47 -7.79 8.92
CA LEU A 74 -30.00 -8.84 8.04
C LEU A 74 -30.64 -8.30 6.76
N HIS A 75 -31.13 -7.06 6.80
CA HIS A 75 -31.84 -6.45 5.67
C HIS A 75 -30.97 -5.57 4.77
N GLN A 76 -29.69 -5.35 5.09
CA GLN A 76 -28.81 -4.56 4.24
C GLN A 76 -28.52 -5.26 2.91
N ASP A 77 -28.58 -4.51 1.82
CA ASP A 77 -28.30 -5.04 0.49
C ASP A 77 -26.89 -5.61 0.33
N PRO A 78 -25.82 -5.01 0.91
CA PRO A 78 -24.50 -5.63 0.94
C PRO A 78 -24.48 -7.02 1.58
N PHE A 79 -25.18 -7.22 2.71
CA PHE A 79 -25.24 -8.52 3.37
C PHE A 79 -26.00 -9.55 2.53
N LYS A 80 -27.11 -9.14 1.89
CA LYS A 80 -27.87 -10.00 0.96
C LYS A 80 -27.07 -10.45 -0.26
N LYS A 81 -26.04 -9.70 -0.68
CA LYS A 81 -25.18 -10.09 -1.80
C LYS A 81 -24.21 -11.22 -1.44
N VAL A 82 -23.82 -11.33 -0.17
CA VAL A 82 -22.86 -12.35 0.27
C VAL A 82 -23.56 -13.57 0.89
N CYS A 83 -24.75 -13.40 1.47
CA CYS A 83 -25.46 -14.46 2.18
C CYS A 83 -26.61 -15.04 1.34
N PRO A 84 -26.72 -16.37 1.17
CA PRO A 84 -27.83 -16.96 0.42
C PRO A 84 -29.20 -16.66 1.06
N ASP A 85 -30.22 -16.35 0.25
CA ASP A 85 -31.58 -16.03 0.73
C ASP A 85 -32.16 -17.05 1.71
N ARG A 86 -31.90 -18.34 1.47
CA ARG A 86 -32.35 -19.42 2.35
C ARG A 86 -31.78 -19.31 3.77
N ILE A 87 -30.55 -18.82 3.89
CA ILE A 87 -29.86 -18.62 5.17
C ILE A 87 -30.44 -17.37 5.81
N ILE A 88 -30.56 -16.25 5.09
CA ILE A 88 -31.16 -15.01 5.58
C ILE A 88 -32.54 -15.24 6.18
N LYS A 89 -33.40 -16.02 5.50
CA LYS A 89 -34.73 -16.38 6.01
C LYS A 89 -34.67 -17.12 7.35
N LYS A 90 -33.72 -18.05 7.51
CA LYS A 90 -33.50 -18.79 8.76
C LYS A 90 -33.01 -17.86 9.88
N LEU A 91 -32.08 -16.95 9.58
CA LEU A 91 -31.59 -15.96 10.55
C LEU A 91 -32.69 -15.01 10.99
N TRP A 92 -33.52 -14.55 10.06
CA TRP A 92 -34.65 -13.68 10.37
C TRP A 92 -35.65 -14.35 11.32
N ASN A 93 -36.00 -15.60 11.04
CA ASN A 93 -36.89 -16.37 11.92
C ASN A 93 -36.27 -16.59 13.31
N CYS A 94 -34.98 -16.94 13.37
CA CYS A 94 -34.24 -17.08 14.62
C CYS A 94 -34.23 -15.75 15.41
N TYR A 95 -33.96 -14.64 14.73
CA TYR A 95 -33.93 -13.32 15.34
C TYR A 95 -35.27 -12.94 15.95
N ASN A 96 -36.37 -13.10 15.21
CA ASN A 96 -37.71 -12.74 15.69
C ASN A 96 -38.13 -13.57 16.89
N LEU A 97 -38.02 -14.90 16.82
CA LEU A 97 -38.35 -15.77 17.95
C LEU A 97 -37.52 -15.41 19.18
N GLY A 98 -36.20 -15.27 19.04
CA GLY A 98 -35.36 -14.90 20.17
C GLY A 98 -35.59 -13.48 20.68
N ASN A 99 -36.11 -12.58 19.84
CA ASN A 99 -36.53 -11.24 20.25
C ASN A 99 -37.80 -11.30 21.08
N ASP A 100 -38.77 -12.11 20.67
CA ASP A 100 -40.02 -12.35 21.40
C ASP A 100 -39.74 -12.93 22.79
N ALA A 101 -38.78 -13.86 22.92
CA ALA A 101 -38.33 -14.35 24.24
C ALA A 101 -37.62 -13.31 25.10
N SER A 102 -36.93 -12.34 24.49
CA SER A 102 -36.08 -11.39 25.23
C SER A 102 -36.84 -10.16 25.72
N HIS A 103 -37.96 -9.85 25.07
CA HIS A 103 -38.77 -8.67 25.34
C HIS A 103 -40.25 -9.04 25.32
N PRO A 104 -40.76 -9.76 26.35
CA PRO A 104 -42.19 -9.88 26.53
C PRO A 104 -42.74 -8.46 26.66
N GLY A 105 -43.49 -8.01 25.65
CA GLY A 105 -43.90 -6.61 25.57
C GLY A 105 -44.67 -6.20 26.84
N GLU A 106 -44.63 -4.92 27.20
CA GLU A 106 -45.32 -4.36 28.39
C GLU A 106 -46.85 -4.63 28.43
N PHE A 107 -47.43 -5.26 27.40
CA PHE A 107 -48.85 -5.56 27.25
C PHE A 107 -49.17 -6.97 26.72
N ILE A 108 -48.18 -7.87 26.63
CA ILE A 108 -48.40 -9.24 26.13
C ILE A 108 -47.82 -10.20 27.16
N GLU A 109 -48.61 -11.19 27.58
CA GLU A 109 -48.14 -12.33 28.39
C GLU A 109 -46.84 -12.87 27.79
N GLU A 110 -45.89 -13.31 28.63
CA GLU A 110 -44.60 -13.83 28.16
C GLU A 110 -44.83 -14.80 27.00
N ILE A 111 -44.37 -14.43 25.80
CA ILE A 111 -44.46 -15.31 24.64
C ILE A 111 -43.47 -16.43 24.90
N GLU A 112 -43.98 -17.53 25.44
CA GLU A 112 -43.19 -18.70 25.77
C GLU A 112 -42.85 -19.41 24.45
N ILE A 113 -41.56 -19.40 24.09
CA ILE A 113 -41.09 -20.16 22.95
C ILE A 113 -41.21 -21.64 23.30
N THR A 114 -41.79 -22.42 22.39
CA THR A 114 -41.91 -23.87 22.58
C THR A 114 -40.55 -24.56 22.48
N LYS A 115 -40.45 -25.78 23.04
CA LYS A 115 -39.25 -26.62 22.89
C LYS A 115 -38.91 -26.87 21.43
N GLU A 116 -39.93 -27.10 20.60
CA GLU A 116 -39.80 -27.32 19.17
C GLU A 116 -39.23 -26.09 18.45
N GLU A 117 -39.70 -24.88 18.79
CA GLU A 117 -39.17 -23.63 18.24
C GLU A 117 -37.72 -23.39 18.68
N ALA A 118 -37.37 -23.61 19.94
CA ALA A 118 -35.99 -23.56 20.42
C ALA A 118 -35.08 -24.56 19.67
N CYS A 119 -35.56 -25.78 19.39
CA CYS A 119 -34.84 -26.74 18.55
C CYS A 119 -34.62 -26.22 17.12
N PHE A 120 -35.63 -25.61 16.50
CA PHE A 120 -35.49 -25.03 15.16
C PHE A 120 -34.50 -23.87 15.14
N MET A 121 -34.48 -23.02 16.17
CA MET A 121 -33.50 -21.94 16.28
C MET A 121 -32.06 -22.47 16.34
N LEU A 122 -31.80 -23.56 17.06
CA LEU A 122 -30.49 -24.21 17.07
C LEU A 122 -30.11 -24.77 15.70
N GLU A 123 -31.04 -25.47 15.04
CA GLU A 123 -30.83 -26.02 13.70
C GLU A 123 -30.49 -24.91 12.69
N TRP A 124 -31.22 -23.79 12.72
CA TRP A 124 -30.97 -22.63 11.87
C TRP A 124 -29.63 -21.96 12.15
N THR A 125 -29.28 -21.84 13.43
CA THR A 125 -27.99 -21.29 13.86
C THR A 125 -26.85 -22.21 13.42
N HIS A 126 -27.01 -23.53 13.54
CA HIS A 126 -26.05 -24.51 13.06
C HIS A 126 -25.83 -24.40 11.55
N ASP A 127 -26.91 -24.40 10.76
CA ASP A 127 -26.83 -24.30 9.31
C ASP A 127 -26.13 -23.03 8.84
N TYR A 128 -26.32 -21.94 9.57
CA TYR A 128 -25.66 -20.68 9.31
C TYR A 128 -24.14 -20.76 9.53
N TRP A 129 -23.71 -21.31 10.67
CA TRP A 129 -22.31 -21.52 10.98
C TRP A 129 -21.61 -22.43 9.95
N VAL A 130 -22.27 -23.51 9.55
CA VAL A 130 -21.75 -24.42 8.52
C VAL A 130 -21.63 -23.72 7.16
N TRP A 131 -22.56 -22.83 6.81
CA TRP A 131 -22.44 -22.00 5.61
C TRP A 131 -21.25 -21.06 5.73
N TYR A 132 -21.15 -20.31 6.82
CA TYR A 132 -20.12 -19.30 7.01
C TYR A 132 -18.71 -19.87 6.93
N LEU A 133 -18.43 -20.91 7.72
CA LEU A 133 -17.11 -21.52 7.77
C LEU A 133 -16.71 -22.15 6.42
N ARG A 134 -17.68 -22.64 5.65
CA ARG A 134 -17.44 -23.13 4.30
C ARG A 134 -17.04 -22.00 3.36
N ASP A 135 -17.71 -20.87 3.49
CA ASP A 135 -17.48 -19.68 2.68
C ASP A 135 -16.12 -19.02 3.01
N THR A 136 -15.65 -19.14 4.25
CA THR A 136 -14.31 -18.70 4.67
C THR A 136 -13.21 -19.75 4.45
N GLY A 137 -13.51 -20.86 3.77
CA GLY A 137 -12.52 -21.85 3.38
C GLY A 137 -12.07 -22.81 4.49
N THR A 138 -12.80 -22.93 5.60
CA THR A 138 -12.47 -23.89 6.66
C THR A 138 -12.61 -25.33 6.15
N PRO A 139 -11.55 -26.16 6.20
CA PRO A 139 -11.60 -27.52 5.70
C PRO A 139 -12.48 -28.43 6.58
N ASN A 140 -12.99 -29.51 5.98
CA ASN A 140 -13.67 -30.62 6.67
C ASN A 140 -15.06 -30.36 7.28
N LEU A 141 -15.89 -29.55 6.61
CA LEU A 141 -17.30 -29.31 7.02
C LEU A 141 -18.32 -30.18 6.26
N LYS A 142 -17.85 -31.11 5.42
CA LYS A 142 -18.73 -31.97 4.63
C LYS A 142 -19.41 -33.00 5.54
N GLY A 143 -20.74 -33.03 5.52
CA GLY A 143 -21.51 -34.03 6.25
C GLY A 143 -21.95 -33.61 7.65
N LEU A 144 -21.56 -32.42 8.13
CA LEU A 144 -22.12 -31.85 9.36
C LEU A 144 -23.62 -31.62 9.18
N LYS A 145 -24.41 -32.32 9.98
CA LYS A 145 -25.87 -32.22 10.03
C LYS A 145 -26.27 -32.03 11.48
N PHE A 146 -27.25 -31.16 11.69
CA PHE A 146 -27.86 -31.00 13.00
C PHE A 146 -28.55 -32.30 13.43
N ASP A 147 -28.25 -32.77 14.63
CA ASP A 147 -28.80 -33.97 15.25
C ASP A 147 -29.62 -33.59 16.48
N LYS A 148 -30.93 -33.75 16.37
CA LYS A 148 -31.88 -33.46 17.47
C LYS A 148 -31.68 -34.39 18.67
N ASN A 149 -31.07 -35.57 18.48
CA ASN A 149 -30.83 -36.51 19.57
C ASN A 149 -29.69 -36.05 20.51
N LYS A 150 -28.88 -35.09 20.09
CA LYS A 150 -27.85 -34.46 20.94
C LYS A 150 -28.43 -33.45 21.93
N ILE A 151 -29.67 -32.99 21.71
CA ILE A 151 -30.37 -32.11 22.64
C ILE A 151 -30.76 -32.90 23.89
N PRO A 152 -30.42 -32.43 25.11
CA PRO A 152 -30.79 -33.14 26.31
C PRO A 152 -32.30 -33.36 26.45
N THR A 153 -32.66 -34.46 27.10
CA THR A 153 -34.07 -34.83 27.34
C THR A 153 -34.54 -34.48 28.74
N LYS A 154 -33.61 -34.25 29.69
CA LYS A 154 -33.94 -33.89 31.07
C LYS A 154 -34.69 -32.56 31.11
N THR A 155 -35.90 -32.57 31.64
CA THR A 155 -36.70 -31.36 31.84
C THR A 155 -36.34 -30.66 33.14
N LYS A 156 -36.77 -29.41 33.32
CA LYS A 156 -36.58 -28.64 34.56
C LYS A 156 -37.01 -29.41 35.82
N ALA A 157 -38.12 -30.16 35.75
CA ALA A 157 -38.63 -30.94 36.88
C ALA A 157 -37.75 -32.15 37.26
N GLN A 158 -36.81 -32.54 36.39
CA GLN A 158 -35.91 -33.68 36.58
C GLN A 158 -34.51 -33.27 37.05
N LEU A 159 -34.26 -31.97 37.23
CA LEU A 159 -32.99 -31.44 37.70
C LEU A 159 -33.01 -31.24 39.21
N THR A 160 -31.89 -31.53 39.86
CA THR A 160 -31.64 -31.10 41.23
C THR A 160 -31.50 -29.57 41.28
N GLU A 161 -31.81 -28.97 42.43
CA GLU A 161 -31.67 -27.52 42.64
C GLU A 161 -30.22 -27.04 42.39
N GLU A 162 -29.23 -27.88 42.69
CA GLU A 162 -27.81 -27.61 42.42
C GLU A 162 -27.48 -27.63 40.92
N GLU A 163 -27.99 -28.61 40.15
CA GLU A 163 -27.83 -28.67 38.69
C GLU A 163 -28.47 -27.46 38.02
N TYR A 164 -29.68 -27.08 38.43
CA TYR A 164 -30.38 -25.91 37.89
C TYR A 164 -29.65 -24.59 38.22
N SER A 165 -29.14 -24.46 39.44
CA SER A 165 -28.38 -23.28 39.87
C SER A 165 -27.05 -23.12 39.11
N LYS A 166 -26.33 -24.21 38.83
CA LYS A 166 -25.10 -24.18 38.01
C LYS A 166 -25.36 -23.73 36.57
N LEU A 167 -26.49 -24.13 35.99
CA LEU A 167 -26.90 -23.70 34.64
C LEU A 167 -27.22 -22.20 34.61
N LEU A 168 -27.91 -21.69 35.62
CA LEU A 168 -28.22 -20.26 35.76
C LEU A 168 -26.96 -19.40 36.00
N LEU A 169 -26.02 -19.84 36.85
CA LEU A 169 -24.74 -19.15 37.05
C LEU A 169 -23.93 -19.04 35.76
N ASN A 170 -23.84 -20.13 35.00
CA ASN A 170 -23.16 -20.13 33.70
C ASN A 170 -23.81 -19.16 32.70
N LYS A 171 -25.14 -18.98 32.73
CA LYS A 171 -25.86 -18.02 31.87
C LYS A 171 -25.42 -16.59 32.13
N ASP A 172 -25.35 -16.17 33.39
CA ASP A 172 -25.05 -14.78 33.74
C ASP A 172 -23.61 -14.43 33.36
N GLU A 173 -22.66 -15.34 33.61
CA GLU A 173 -21.28 -15.22 33.13
C GLU A 173 -21.20 -15.10 31.60
N VAL A 174 -21.90 -16.00 30.90
CA VAL A 174 -21.91 -16.03 29.43
C VAL A 174 -22.53 -14.76 28.84
N THR A 175 -23.61 -14.28 29.44
CA THR A 175 -24.31 -13.05 29.03
C THR A 175 -23.46 -11.82 29.27
N HIS A 176 -22.79 -11.75 30.43
CA HIS A 176 -21.89 -10.65 30.75
C HIS A 176 -20.71 -10.59 29.78
N GLN A 177 -20.05 -11.73 29.53
CA GLN A 177 -18.96 -11.81 28.56
C GLN A 177 -19.39 -11.35 27.17
N LEU A 178 -20.60 -11.71 26.73
CA LEU A 178 -21.07 -11.35 25.39
C LEU A 178 -21.30 -9.85 25.24
N ASN A 179 -21.90 -9.23 26.25
CA ASN A 179 -22.10 -7.78 26.23
C ASN A 179 -20.73 -7.06 26.17
N ASN A 180 -19.72 -7.58 26.86
CA ASN A 180 -18.36 -7.04 26.81
C ASN A 180 -17.75 -7.20 25.40
N ASP A 181 -17.86 -8.39 24.79
CA ASP A 181 -17.36 -8.62 23.42
C ASP A 181 -18.03 -7.70 22.40
N ILE A 182 -19.37 -7.53 22.50
CA ILE A 182 -20.14 -6.65 21.62
C ILE A 182 -19.70 -5.19 21.78
N GLU A 183 -19.50 -4.72 23.01
CA GLU A 183 -19.02 -3.36 23.27
C GLU A 183 -17.58 -3.14 22.78
N GLU A 184 -16.70 -4.14 22.89
CA GLU A 184 -15.34 -4.07 22.36
C GLU A 184 -15.33 -3.95 20.82
N VAL A 185 -16.15 -4.77 20.14
CA VAL A 185 -16.28 -4.72 18.67
C VAL A 185 -16.86 -3.37 18.22
N LYS A 186 -17.88 -2.85 18.91
CA LYS A 186 -18.43 -1.52 18.61
C LYS A 186 -17.38 -0.42 18.75
N LYS A 187 -16.59 -0.47 19.82
CA LYS A 187 -15.51 0.51 20.05
C LYS A 187 -14.48 0.48 18.92
N LYS A 188 -14.01 -0.71 18.52
CA LYS A 188 -13.08 -0.87 17.38
C LYS A 188 -13.66 -0.33 16.07
N ASN A 189 -14.96 -0.55 15.83
CA ASN A 189 -15.62 -0.03 14.63
C ASN A 189 -15.75 1.50 14.66
N ASP A 190 -16.08 2.11 15.80
CA ASP A 190 -16.11 3.57 15.93
C ASP A 190 -14.71 4.19 15.72
N GLU A 191 -13.65 3.55 16.21
CA GLU A 191 -12.24 3.96 15.97
C GLU A 191 -11.87 3.88 14.48
N LEU A 192 -12.22 2.77 13.81
CA LEU A 192 -11.98 2.59 12.37
C LEU A 192 -12.75 3.61 11.52
N ALA A 193 -13.99 3.92 11.91
CA ALA A 193 -14.81 4.93 11.22
C ALA A 193 -14.18 6.34 11.32
N LEU A 194 -13.66 6.71 12.50
CA LEU A 194 -12.94 7.97 12.69
C LEU A 194 -11.67 8.04 11.83
N GLU A 195 -10.91 6.95 11.76
CA GLU A 195 -9.70 6.87 10.94
C GLU A 195 -10.04 6.99 9.43
N ASN A 196 -11.07 6.30 8.97
CA ASN A 196 -11.53 6.39 7.59
C ASN A 196 -12.02 7.80 7.22
N ALA A 197 -12.73 8.47 8.12
CA ALA A 197 -13.12 9.86 7.91
C ALA A 197 -11.90 10.81 7.80
N ALA A 198 -10.88 10.61 8.63
CA ALA A 198 -9.63 11.38 8.57
C ALA A 198 -8.89 11.15 7.24
N LEU A 199 -8.83 9.90 6.76
CA LEU A 199 -8.24 9.56 5.47
C LEU A 199 -8.99 10.17 4.31
N LYS A 200 -10.32 10.10 4.32
CA LYS A 200 -11.17 10.70 3.28
C LYS A 200 -10.89 12.19 3.17
N LYS A 201 -10.82 12.90 4.29
CA LYS A 201 -10.45 14.32 4.33
C LYS A 201 -9.03 14.58 3.82
N SER A 202 -8.07 13.72 4.13
CA SER A 202 -6.70 13.81 3.60
C SER A 202 -6.66 13.59 2.08
N ASN A 203 -7.44 12.63 1.57
CA ASN A 203 -7.56 12.33 0.16
C ASN A 203 -8.23 13.46 -0.60
N GLU A 204 -9.32 14.05 -0.08
CA GLU A 204 -9.97 15.23 -0.67
C GLU A 204 -9.01 16.42 -0.76
N ASN A 205 -8.17 16.62 0.27
CA ASN A 205 -7.11 17.64 0.24
C ASN A 205 -6.08 17.35 -0.86
N LEU A 206 -5.60 16.10 -0.97
CA LEU A 206 -4.69 15.67 -2.03
C LEU A 206 -5.31 15.83 -3.43
N GLU A 207 -6.55 15.40 -3.62
CA GLU A 207 -7.28 15.56 -4.88
C GLU A 207 -7.46 17.03 -5.23
N SER A 208 -7.76 17.90 -4.26
CA SER A 208 -7.83 19.35 -4.48
C SER A 208 -6.50 19.96 -4.92
N LEU A 209 -5.38 19.44 -4.39
CA LEU A 209 -4.03 19.81 -4.80
C LEU A 209 -3.68 19.29 -6.19
N ILE A 210 -4.23 18.12 -6.59
CA ILE A 210 -4.00 17.51 -7.90
C ILE A 210 -4.84 18.20 -8.99
N LYS A 211 -6.11 18.50 -8.71
CA LYS A 211 -7.12 18.86 -9.72
C LYS A 211 -7.05 20.29 -10.28
N LYS A 212 -6.08 21.13 -9.88
CA LYS A 212 -5.97 22.53 -10.35
C LYS A 212 -4.52 23.03 -10.46
N SER A 213 -3.69 22.35 -11.24
CA SER A 213 -2.30 22.79 -11.44
C SER A 213 -2.05 23.23 -12.88
N GLU A 214 -2.91 24.10 -13.43
CA GLU A 214 -2.67 24.67 -14.75
C GLU A 214 -1.48 25.63 -14.69
N VAL A 215 -0.57 25.50 -15.65
CA VAL A 215 0.56 26.42 -15.80
C VAL A 215 0.03 27.74 -16.38
N VAL A 216 0.09 28.80 -15.59
CA VAL A 216 -0.33 30.13 -16.03
C VAL A 216 0.91 30.92 -16.41
N TYR A 217 1.16 31.06 -17.71
CA TYR A 217 2.29 31.85 -18.21
C TYR A 217 2.01 33.35 -18.02
N GLU A 218 2.85 34.05 -17.24
CA GLU A 218 2.64 35.47 -16.93
C GLU A 218 3.33 36.38 -17.94
N SER A 219 4.61 36.12 -18.23
CA SER A 219 5.41 36.98 -19.11
C SER A 219 6.57 36.22 -19.71
N ALA A 220 6.93 36.56 -20.94
CA ALA A 220 8.20 36.16 -21.53
C ALA A 220 9.23 37.29 -21.38
N GLY A 221 10.49 36.97 -21.59
CA GLY A 221 11.48 37.99 -21.92
C GLY A 221 12.61 37.42 -22.75
N LEU A 222 13.29 38.35 -23.42
CA LEU A 222 14.38 38.06 -24.33
C LEU A 222 15.62 38.80 -23.84
N THR A 223 16.75 38.13 -23.83
CA THR A 223 18.02 38.76 -23.48
C THR A 223 19.00 38.66 -24.64
N GLU A 224 19.56 39.79 -25.03
CA GLU A 224 20.63 39.84 -26.04
C GLU A 224 21.99 39.54 -25.39
N GLN A 225 22.89 38.95 -26.17
CA GLN A 225 24.15 38.34 -25.74
C GLN A 225 25.21 39.33 -25.22
N ILE A 226 26.06 38.86 -24.29
CA ILE A 226 27.43 39.34 -24.06
C ILE A 226 28.35 38.11 -23.93
N GLY A 227 29.46 38.05 -24.66
CA GLY A 227 30.46 36.98 -24.51
C GLY A 227 30.02 35.61 -25.04
N LEU A 228 30.52 34.50 -24.48
CA LEU A 228 30.38 33.14 -25.02
C LEU A 228 29.06 32.41 -24.67
N VAL A 229 28.12 33.07 -23.99
CA VAL A 229 26.84 32.47 -23.57
C VAL A 229 25.73 33.04 -24.46
N TRP A 230 24.99 32.17 -25.14
CA TRP A 230 24.11 32.58 -26.23
C TRP A 230 22.68 32.81 -25.73
N GLY A 231 21.93 33.66 -26.45
CA GLY A 231 20.69 34.31 -26.02
C GLY A 231 19.71 33.44 -25.26
N ARG A 232 19.10 34.03 -24.23
CA ARG A 232 18.14 33.38 -23.35
C ARG A 232 16.74 33.93 -23.58
N VAL A 233 15.83 33.03 -23.91
CA VAL A 233 14.40 33.29 -23.72
C VAL A 233 14.03 32.80 -22.33
N TYR A 234 13.19 33.54 -21.62
CA TYR A 234 12.64 33.08 -20.36
C TYR A 234 11.13 33.26 -20.33
N ILE A 235 10.47 32.48 -19.49
CA ILE A 235 9.04 32.58 -19.20
C ILE A 235 8.90 32.61 -17.68
N ASN A 236 8.34 33.70 -17.15
CA ASN A 236 7.78 33.69 -15.80
C ASN A 236 6.39 33.06 -15.87
N PHE A 237 6.10 32.15 -14.95
CA PHE A 237 4.81 31.47 -14.89
C PHE A 237 4.43 31.17 -13.45
N LYS A 238 3.14 30.93 -13.24
CA LYS A 238 2.60 30.43 -11.98
C LYS A 238 2.22 28.97 -12.12
N TYR A 239 2.54 28.22 -11.08
CA TYR A 239 2.11 26.85 -10.92
C TYR A 239 1.75 26.63 -9.44
N ARG A 240 0.50 26.24 -9.17
CA ARG A 240 -0.07 26.10 -7.81
C ARG A 240 0.16 27.33 -6.92
N ASN A 241 -0.14 28.53 -7.44
CA ASN A 241 0.02 29.82 -6.75
C ASN A 241 1.46 30.16 -6.30
N LYS A 242 2.47 29.45 -6.80
CA LYS A 242 3.88 29.81 -6.63
C LYS A 242 4.43 30.37 -7.94
N ASP A 243 5.30 31.36 -7.81
CA ASP A 243 6.03 31.94 -8.93
C ASP A 243 7.19 31.03 -9.31
N TYR A 244 7.34 30.82 -10.62
CA TYR A 244 8.47 30.14 -11.23
C TYR A 244 8.95 30.93 -12.44
N PHE A 245 10.17 30.64 -12.84
CA PHE A 245 10.64 30.98 -14.17
C PHE A 245 11.30 29.78 -14.83
N ALA A 246 11.11 29.69 -16.13
CA ALA A 246 11.89 28.81 -16.98
C ALA A 246 12.79 29.66 -17.86
N VAL A 247 14.02 29.21 -18.07
CA VAL A 247 14.98 29.89 -18.95
C VAL A 247 15.62 28.86 -19.86
N LYS A 248 15.73 29.21 -21.14
CA LYS A 248 16.39 28.39 -22.15
C LYS A 248 17.65 29.10 -22.62
N TYR A 249 18.77 28.40 -22.70
CA TYR A 249 20.08 28.98 -23.01
C TYR A 249 21.00 27.98 -23.70
N PHE A 250 22.02 28.46 -24.40
CA PHE A 250 23.06 27.60 -24.98
C PHE A 250 24.38 27.75 -24.25
N LYS A 251 25.10 26.64 -24.10
CA LYS A 251 26.45 26.58 -23.51
C LYS A 251 27.47 26.12 -24.58
N ASP A 252 28.60 26.83 -24.66
CA ASP A 252 29.66 26.58 -25.64
C ASP A 252 30.84 25.84 -24.98
N GLU A 253 30.76 24.50 -24.92
CA GLU A 253 31.90 23.69 -24.44
C GLU A 253 32.61 22.90 -25.55
N ALA A 254 31.99 22.70 -26.72
CA ALA A 254 32.60 22.16 -27.96
C ALA A 254 31.60 22.16 -29.13
N GLY A 255 30.62 23.07 -29.10
CA GLY A 255 29.38 22.97 -29.88
C GLY A 255 28.20 23.39 -29.02
N ALA A 256 27.43 24.37 -29.49
CA ALA A 256 26.33 24.95 -28.72
C ALA A 256 25.31 23.89 -28.32
N THR A 257 25.33 23.50 -27.03
CA THR A 257 24.37 22.56 -26.46
C THR A 257 23.24 23.36 -25.83
N GLU A 258 22.01 23.06 -26.24
CA GLU A 258 20.80 23.65 -25.70
C GLU A 258 20.54 23.13 -24.26
N LYS A 259 20.22 24.04 -23.34
CA LYS A 259 19.86 23.73 -21.96
C LYS A 259 18.64 24.55 -21.55
N HIS A 260 17.84 24.02 -20.64
CA HIS A 260 16.84 24.80 -19.92
C HIS A 260 16.97 24.58 -18.42
N GLN A 261 16.44 25.54 -17.66
CA GLN A 261 16.30 25.46 -16.21
C GLN A 261 14.94 26.00 -15.81
N ILE A 262 14.30 25.35 -14.84
CA ILE A 262 13.09 25.82 -14.18
C ILE A 262 13.43 26.03 -12.69
N LEU A 263 13.15 27.23 -12.19
CA LEU A 263 13.50 27.63 -10.82
C LEU A 263 12.32 28.38 -10.18
N GLU A 264 12.24 28.34 -8.85
CA GLU A 264 11.26 29.11 -8.08
C GLU A 264 11.62 30.61 -8.08
N GLY A 265 10.59 31.46 -8.10
CA GLY A 265 10.70 32.93 -8.11
C GLY A 265 10.50 33.54 -9.50
N ARG A 266 10.94 34.78 -9.67
CA ARG A 266 10.87 35.50 -10.96
C ARG A 266 12.26 35.64 -11.56
N PHE A 267 12.37 35.50 -12.88
CA PHE A 267 13.66 35.59 -13.57
C PHE A 267 14.38 36.90 -13.26
N GLU A 268 13.66 38.02 -13.22
CA GLU A 268 14.18 39.37 -12.96
C GLU A 268 14.85 39.51 -11.58
N THR A 269 14.46 38.67 -10.62
CA THR A 269 15.06 38.64 -9.27
C THR A 269 16.20 37.65 -9.15
N SER A 270 16.46 36.85 -10.17
CA SER A 270 17.50 35.84 -10.16
C SER A 270 18.88 36.43 -10.49
N TRP A 271 19.93 35.82 -9.94
CA TRP A 271 21.32 36.13 -10.32
C TRP A 271 21.61 35.90 -11.81
N LEU A 272 20.78 35.12 -12.51
CA LEU A 272 20.91 34.91 -13.96
C LEU A 272 20.56 36.17 -14.75
N TYR A 273 19.69 37.03 -14.21
CA TYR A 273 19.24 38.27 -14.87
C TYR A 273 20.38 39.26 -15.07
N THR A 274 21.33 39.32 -14.13
CA THR A 274 22.43 40.30 -14.15
C THR A 274 23.50 40.00 -15.21
N TYR A 275 23.45 38.85 -15.89
CA TYR A 275 24.40 38.52 -16.96
C TYR A 275 24.10 39.19 -18.31
N PHE A 276 23.01 39.94 -18.43
CA PHE A 276 22.54 40.49 -19.70
C PHE A 276 22.49 42.01 -19.68
N ASN A 277 23.19 42.65 -20.62
CA ASN A 277 23.26 44.12 -20.75
C ASN A 277 22.05 44.68 -21.51
N ARG A 278 21.43 43.86 -22.35
CA ARG A 278 20.25 44.22 -23.14
C ARG A 278 19.17 43.20 -22.91
N GLN A 279 18.03 43.69 -22.47
CA GLN A 279 16.93 42.90 -21.97
C GLN A 279 15.63 43.47 -22.51
N HIS A 280 14.76 42.58 -22.94
CA HIS A 280 13.38 42.87 -23.32
C HIS A 280 12.49 42.11 -22.33
N PRO A 281 12.33 42.59 -21.08
CA PRO A 281 11.56 41.90 -20.07
C PRO A 281 10.06 42.13 -20.25
N LYS A 282 9.24 41.32 -19.56
CA LYS A 282 7.78 41.51 -19.44
C LYS A 282 7.02 41.52 -20.78
N LEU A 283 7.50 40.80 -21.77
CA LEU A 283 6.80 40.62 -23.04
C LEU A 283 5.58 39.72 -22.83
N ALA A 284 4.49 40.00 -23.55
CA ALA A 284 3.34 39.09 -23.57
C ALA A 284 3.73 37.79 -24.29
N VAL A 285 3.57 36.65 -23.62
CA VAL A 285 3.93 35.33 -24.16
C VAL A 285 3.31 35.08 -25.54
N PRO A 286 2.01 35.37 -25.79
CA PRO A 286 1.40 35.14 -27.11
C PRO A 286 2.05 35.95 -28.24
N LEU A 287 2.54 37.17 -27.97
CA LEU A 287 3.17 38.02 -28.97
C LEU A 287 4.53 37.46 -29.39
N VAL A 288 5.31 36.95 -28.44
CA VAL A 288 6.58 36.27 -28.74
C VAL A 288 6.32 34.98 -29.52
N GLU A 289 5.30 34.19 -29.15
CA GLU A 289 4.92 32.96 -29.88
C GLU A 289 4.47 33.20 -31.33
N GLN A 290 3.88 34.36 -31.60
CA GLN A 290 3.43 34.79 -32.93
C GLN A 290 4.57 35.34 -33.80
N GLY A 291 5.79 35.48 -33.24
CA GLY A 291 6.97 35.89 -33.99
C GLY A 291 7.16 37.41 -34.10
N GLU A 292 6.42 38.21 -33.32
CA GLU A 292 6.57 39.67 -33.30
C GLU A 292 8.02 40.11 -33.04
N TYR A 293 8.75 39.30 -32.26
CA TYR A 293 10.14 39.55 -31.86
C TYR A 293 11.17 38.75 -32.65
N ASP A 294 10.78 38.02 -33.70
CA ASP A 294 11.70 37.15 -34.45
C ASP A 294 12.75 37.92 -35.27
N HIS A 295 12.56 39.23 -35.41
CA HIS A 295 13.54 40.17 -35.94
C HIS A 295 14.75 40.36 -35.01
N LEU A 296 14.63 40.05 -33.71
CA LEU A 296 15.73 40.17 -32.76
C LEU A 296 16.76 39.06 -33.00
N ASP A 297 18.02 39.49 -33.11
CA ASP A 297 19.15 38.58 -33.24
C ASP A 297 19.61 38.14 -31.85
N LEU A 298 19.16 36.96 -31.41
CA LEU A 298 19.61 36.34 -30.17
C LEU A 298 21.08 35.85 -30.24
N LEU A 299 21.69 35.91 -31.42
CA LEU A 299 23.07 35.54 -31.71
C LEU A 299 23.85 36.77 -32.16
N ASN A 300 25.07 36.94 -31.64
CA ASN A 300 25.98 37.96 -32.11
C ASN A 300 26.39 37.67 -33.58
N LYS A 301 26.19 38.68 -34.45
CA LYS A 301 26.48 38.66 -35.89
C LYS A 301 27.94 38.34 -36.22
N ASP A 302 28.85 38.71 -35.33
CA ASP A 302 30.30 38.57 -35.53
C ASP A 302 30.82 37.18 -35.12
N THR A 303 29.94 36.28 -34.69
CA THR A 303 30.30 34.92 -34.33
C THR A 303 30.25 34.01 -35.56
N VAL A 304 31.20 33.07 -35.65
CA VAL A 304 31.21 31.98 -36.65
C VAL A 304 29.91 31.17 -36.70
N TYR A 305 29.04 31.37 -35.73
CA TYR A 305 27.80 30.66 -35.55
C TYR A 305 26.54 31.42 -35.93
N TYR A 306 26.63 32.71 -36.28
CA TYR A 306 25.49 33.46 -36.82
C TYR A 306 24.89 32.78 -38.07
N LYS A 307 25.72 32.09 -38.86
CA LYS A 307 25.29 31.23 -39.99
C LYS A 307 24.36 30.08 -39.60
N TYR A 308 24.28 29.74 -38.31
CA TYR A 308 23.40 28.73 -37.76
C TYR A 308 22.19 29.34 -37.03
N LYS A 309 21.87 30.63 -37.21
CA LYS A 309 20.67 31.26 -36.63
C LYS A 309 19.39 30.45 -36.90
N HIS A 310 19.27 29.89 -38.10
CA HIS A 310 18.15 29.01 -38.46
C HIS A 310 18.16 27.66 -37.73
N LYS A 311 19.33 27.20 -37.27
CA LYS A 311 19.50 25.95 -36.49
C LYS A 311 19.14 26.15 -35.01
N TYR A 312 19.40 27.34 -34.45
CA TYR A 312 19.21 27.63 -33.03
C TYR A 312 17.84 28.26 -32.70
N GLY A 313 17.02 28.52 -33.71
CA GLY A 313 15.64 28.97 -33.56
C GLY A 313 15.48 30.47 -33.37
N THR A 314 14.31 30.98 -33.73
CA THR A 314 13.88 32.36 -33.42
C THR A 314 13.28 32.42 -31.99
N PRO A 315 13.14 33.61 -31.39
CA PRO A 315 12.40 33.81 -30.14
C PRO A 315 11.09 33.01 -30.05
N SER A 316 10.27 33.02 -31.10
CA SER A 316 8.99 32.29 -31.14
C SER A 316 9.16 30.77 -31.03
N ILE A 317 10.15 30.20 -31.72
CA ILE A 317 10.47 28.76 -31.67
C ILE A 317 10.95 28.38 -30.27
N LEU A 318 11.86 29.17 -29.70
CA LEU A 318 12.45 28.88 -28.40
C LEU A 318 11.42 28.96 -27.27
N ILE A 319 10.51 29.95 -27.30
CA ILE A 319 9.42 30.06 -26.32
C ILE A 319 8.44 28.90 -26.44
N LYS A 320 8.06 28.49 -27.65
CA LYS A 320 7.16 27.33 -27.85
C LYS A 320 7.77 26.05 -27.30
N GLN A 321 9.04 25.80 -27.58
CA GLN A 321 9.75 24.66 -27.00
C GLN A 321 9.84 24.76 -25.48
N LEU A 322 10.16 25.94 -24.94
CA LEU A 322 10.23 26.15 -23.49
C LEU A 322 8.87 25.93 -22.80
N LYS A 323 7.74 26.27 -23.45
CA LYS A 323 6.40 25.94 -22.93
C LYS A 323 6.14 24.44 -22.88
N VAL A 324 6.58 23.69 -23.90
CA VAL A 324 6.50 22.22 -23.91
C VAL A 324 7.36 21.65 -22.78
N ASP A 325 8.58 22.16 -22.61
CA ASP A 325 9.48 21.75 -21.52
C ASP A 325 8.85 22.02 -20.13
N ILE A 326 8.26 23.22 -19.93
CA ILE A 326 7.52 23.57 -18.70
C ILE A 326 6.34 22.62 -18.48
N GLY A 327 5.52 22.39 -19.51
CA GLY A 327 4.36 21.50 -19.41
C GLY A 327 4.77 20.10 -18.94
N ASN A 328 5.76 19.51 -19.62
CA ASN A 328 6.31 18.21 -19.24
C ASN A 328 6.84 18.20 -17.80
N GLU A 329 7.62 19.21 -17.38
CA GLU A 329 8.20 19.26 -16.04
C GLU A 329 7.16 19.48 -14.94
N MET A 330 6.13 20.28 -15.20
CA MET A 330 5.05 20.52 -14.25
C MET A 330 4.05 19.36 -14.20
N ASP A 331 3.82 18.65 -15.30
CA ASP A 331 3.05 17.40 -15.32
C ASP A 331 3.75 16.34 -14.48
N ILE A 332 5.06 16.20 -14.63
CA ILE A 332 5.89 15.36 -13.75
C ILE A 332 5.77 15.77 -12.30
N LYS A 333 5.84 17.08 -12.00
CA LYS A 333 5.71 17.59 -10.62
C LYS A 333 4.30 17.33 -10.07
N THR A 334 3.28 17.33 -10.92
CA THR A 334 1.88 17.01 -10.59
C THR A 334 1.70 15.51 -10.31
N GLU A 335 2.13 14.64 -11.24
CA GLU A 335 2.16 13.18 -11.10
C GLU A 335 2.97 12.79 -9.85
N TYR A 336 4.07 13.50 -9.59
CA TYR A 336 4.90 13.33 -8.41
C TYR A 336 4.17 13.72 -7.11
N LEU A 337 3.54 14.90 -7.06
CA LEU A 337 2.77 15.34 -5.88
C LEU A 337 1.56 14.44 -5.64
N ALA A 338 0.98 13.85 -6.69
CA ALA A 338 -0.03 12.80 -6.57
C ALA A 338 0.57 11.49 -6.01
N SER A 339 1.81 11.15 -6.40
CA SER A 339 2.54 9.99 -5.86
C SER A 339 3.11 10.20 -4.46
N LEU A 340 3.20 11.44 -3.97
CA LEU A 340 3.53 11.80 -2.59
C LEU A 340 2.39 11.50 -1.61
N LEU A 341 1.74 10.36 -1.82
CA LEU A 341 0.94 9.74 -0.78
C LEU A 341 1.81 9.62 0.47
N GLY A 342 1.21 10.03 1.61
CA GLY A 342 1.82 9.83 2.91
C GLY A 342 2.14 8.36 3.12
N THR A 343 3.15 8.07 3.92
CA THR A 343 3.54 6.70 4.30
C THR A 343 2.34 5.90 4.79
N ASP A 344 1.41 6.55 5.49
CA ASP A 344 0.18 5.93 6.01
C ASP A 344 -0.73 5.40 4.90
N VAL A 345 -0.82 6.10 3.77
CA VAL A 345 -1.61 5.64 2.62
C VAL A 345 -0.90 4.48 1.93
N LEU A 346 0.44 4.53 1.83
CA LEU A 346 1.21 3.43 1.26
C LEU A 346 1.11 2.17 2.13
N ASN A 347 1.16 2.30 3.46
CA ASN A 347 0.97 1.19 4.40
C ASN A 347 -0.44 0.58 4.33
N LYS A 348 -1.44 1.37 3.95
CA LYS A 348 -2.80 0.84 3.69
C LYS A 348 -2.94 0.11 2.36
N LYS A 349 -2.04 0.36 1.42
CA LYS A 349 -2.07 -0.23 0.07
C LYS A 349 -1.11 -1.40 -0.09
N PHE A 350 -0.01 -1.42 0.67
CA PHE A 350 1.04 -2.39 0.54
C PHE A 350 1.44 -2.96 1.89
N ASN A 351 1.71 -4.26 1.89
CA ASN A 351 2.37 -4.99 2.95
C ASN A 351 3.84 -5.21 2.59
N TYR A 352 4.68 -5.24 3.62
CA TYR A 352 6.12 -5.39 3.51
C TYR A 352 6.56 -6.61 4.30
N SER A 353 7.27 -7.52 3.65
CA SER A 353 7.83 -8.68 4.33
C SER A 353 9.25 -8.94 3.88
N GLY A 354 10.06 -9.55 4.73
CA GLY A 354 11.43 -9.91 4.42
C GLY A 354 11.78 -11.31 4.91
N SER A 355 12.72 -11.95 4.23
CA SER A 355 13.35 -13.19 4.69
C SER A 355 14.69 -12.81 5.33
N TYR A 356 14.77 -13.00 6.64
CA TYR A 356 15.89 -12.59 7.49
C TYR A 356 16.56 -13.83 8.08
N TYR A 357 17.88 -13.81 8.20
CA TYR A 357 18.66 -14.91 8.77
C TYR A 357 19.88 -14.38 9.52
N LYS A 358 20.51 -15.25 10.31
CA LYS A 358 21.75 -14.95 11.03
C LYS A 358 22.87 -15.84 10.53
N SER A 359 24.07 -15.31 10.44
CA SER A 359 25.27 -16.11 10.18
C SER A 359 26.45 -15.55 10.94
N ASN A 360 27.10 -16.38 11.75
CA ASN A 360 28.19 -16.01 12.65
C ASN A 360 27.84 -14.81 13.55
N GLY A 361 26.61 -14.76 14.06
CA GLY A 361 26.16 -13.66 14.92
C GLY A 361 25.78 -12.36 14.18
N VAL A 362 25.85 -12.34 12.85
CA VAL A 362 25.54 -11.17 12.02
C VAL A 362 24.18 -11.36 11.34
N ASN A 363 23.39 -10.29 11.25
CA ASN A 363 22.05 -10.33 10.66
C ASN A 363 22.08 -10.03 9.15
N TYR A 364 21.31 -10.80 8.40
CA TYR A 364 21.19 -10.71 6.95
C TYR A 364 19.73 -10.74 6.50
N ARG A 365 19.49 -10.30 5.26
CA ARG A 365 18.22 -10.35 4.56
C ARG A 365 18.48 -10.62 3.08
N ASP A 366 18.07 -11.80 2.63
CA ASP A 366 18.23 -12.21 1.23
C ASP A 366 17.18 -11.57 0.32
N GLN A 367 15.94 -11.39 0.82
CA GLN A 367 14.82 -10.89 0.03
C GLN A 367 13.92 -9.98 0.85
N LEU A 368 13.37 -8.95 0.19
CA LEU A 368 12.23 -8.17 0.68
C LEU A 368 11.13 -8.19 -0.38
N ILE A 369 9.89 -8.37 0.04
CA ILE A 369 8.70 -8.34 -0.79
C ILE A 369 7.88 -7.11 -0.42
N ILE A 370 7.48 -6.35 -1.45
CA ILE A 370 6.43 -5.33 -1.36
C ILE A 370 5.23 -5.87 -2.11
N LYS A 371 4.09 -6.00 -1.45
CA LYS A 371 2.90 -6.65 -2.01
C LYS A 371 1.66 -5.79 -1.78
N GLY A 372 0.85 -5.58 -2.82
CA GLY A 372 -0.45 -4.93 -2.69
C GLY A 372 -1.37 -5.73 -1.77
N ASN A 373 -2.13 -5.04 -0.91
CA ASN A 373 -3.01 -5.69 0.07
C ASN A 373 -4.16 -6.48 -0.60
N ASP A 374 -4.51 -6.11 -1.84
CA ASP A 374 -5.47 -6.77 -2.70
C ASP A 374 -4.88 -7.96 -3.50
N ALA A 375 -3.57 -8.20 -3.42
CA ALA A 375 -2.91 -9.25 -4.19
C ALA A 375 -3.03 -10.62 -3.50
N GLY A 376 -3.51 -11.62 -4.26
CA GLY A 376 -3.54 -13.03 -3.81
C GLY A 376 -2.16 -13.59 -3.47
N PHE A 377 -2.11 -14.75 -2.79
CA PHE A 377 -0.85 -15.37 -2.34
C PHE A 377 0.13 -15.69 -3.47
N ASP A 378 -0.35 -16.20 -4.60
CA ASP A 378 0.46 -16.71 -5.72
C ASP A 378 0.66 -15.72 -6.88
N VAL A 379 0.58 -14.41 -6.61
CA VAL A 379 0.79 -13.40 -7.65
C VAL A 379 2.28 -13.32 -8.03
N ALA A 380 2.57 -13.47 -9.33
CA ALA A 380 3.89 -13.22 -9.90
C ALA A 380 4.30 -11.76 -9.70
N ALA A 381 5.59 -11.52 -9.49
CA ALA A 381 6.12 -10.17 -9.27
C ALA A 381 6.16 -9.37 -10.58
N ASP A 382 5.67 -8.13 -10.51
CA ASP A 382 5.67 -7.19 -11.62
C ASP A 382 6.98 -6.41 -11.71
N LEU A 383 7.82 -6.46 -10.68
CA LEU A 383 9.06 -5.70 -10.58
C LEU A 383 10.13 -6.49 -9.80
N LEU A 384 11.35 -6.56 -10.35
CA LEU A 384 12.55 -6.89 -9.58
C LEU A 384 13.33 -5.60 -9.30
N VAL A 385 13.71 -5.37 -8.05
CA VAL A 385 14.56 -4.24 -7.65
C VAL A 385 15.90 -4.78 -7.17
N VAL A 386 16.99 -4.29 -7.77
CA VAL A 386 18.35 -4.63 -7.38
C VAL A 386 19.03 -3.39 -6.80
N MET A 387 19.43 -3.48 -5.53
CA MET A 387 20.07 -2.35 -4.83
C MET A 387 21.24 -2.81 -3.98
N ILE A 388 22.02 -1.86 -3.45
CA ILE A 388 23.18 -2.18 -2.59
C ILE A 388 22.69 -2.83 -1.29
N ASN A 389 21.68 -2.23 -0.68
CA ASN A 389 20.93 -2.69 0.47
C ASN A 389 19.75 -1.71 0.69
N PRO A 390 18.51 -2.13 0.97
CA PRO A 390 17.55 -1.25 1.58
C PRO A 390 17.96 -1.09 3.03
N GLY A 391 18.40 0.11 3.39
CA GLY A 391 18.70 0.42 4.77
C GLY A 391 17.48 0.23 5.67
N GLY A 392 17.68 0.34 6.98
CA GLY A 392 16.63 0.59 7.99
C GLY A 392 15.58 -0.49 8.25
N SER A 393 15.10 -1.21 7.23
CA SER A 393 13.99 -2.15 7.34
C SER A 393 14.37 -3.33 8.21
N LYS A 394 13.50 -3.61 9.18
CA LYS A 394 13.67 -4.64 10.21
C LYS A 394 12.39 -5.44 10.31
N ALA A 395 12.50 -6.72 10.63
CA ALA A 395 11.35 -7.54 10.97
C ALA A 395 10.53 -6.87 12.11
N LEU A 396 9.21 -6.94 12.01
CA LEU A 396 8.32 -6.51 13.08
C LEU A 396 8.34 -7.56 14.20
N GLY A 397 8.56 -7.09 15.44
CA GLY A 397 8.71 -7.94 16.62
C GLY A 397 10.16 -8.36 16.91
N SER A 398 10.39 -8.90 18.11
CA SER A 398 11.68 -9.48 18.49
C SER A 398 11.79 -10.90 17.95
N ILE A 399 12.26 -11.04 16.72
CA ILE A 399 12.55 -12.34 16.12
C ILE A 399 14.05 -12.60 16.31
N ASP A 400 14.39 -13.69 17.01
CA ASP A 400 15.76 -14.23 16.93
C ASP A 400 15.85 -14.95 15.59
N TYR A 401 16.66 -14.43 14.68
CA TYR A 401 16.78 -14.99 13.34
C TYR A 401 17.48 -16.34 13.41
N ASP A 402 16.97 -17.31 12.64
CA ASP A 402 17.59 -18.63 12.55
C ASP A 402 19.03 -18.53 12.04
N GLU A 403 19.93 -19.25 12.70
CA GLU A 403 21.32 -19.38 12.28
C GLU A 403 21.40 -20.26 11.03
N ARG A 404 22.01 -19.74 9.96
CA ARG A 404 22.04 -20.36 8.64
C ARG A 404 23.40 -20.16 7.97
N ALA A 405 23.84 -21.17 7.22
CA ALA A 405 24.96 -21.01 6.28
C ALA A 405 24.44 -20.42 4.96
N PHE A 406 25.21 -19.54 4.31
CA PHE A 406 24.81 -18.93 3.02
C PHE A 406 24.46 -19.93 1.90
N LEU A 407 24.95 -21.18 2.01
CA LEU A 407 24.74 -22.24 1.04
C LEU A 407 23.56 -23.18 1.40
N ASP A 408 22.90 -22.98 2.55
CA ASP A 408 21.70 -23.75 2.88
C ASP A 408 20.56 -23.35 1.95
N GLU A 409 19.91 -24.34 1.33
CA GLU A 409 18.75 -24.09 0.46
C GLU A 409 17.43 -23.90 1.24
N VAL A 410 17.46 -24.11 2.57
CA VAL A 410 16.30 -23.89 3.45
C VAL A 410 16.06 -22.38 3.54
N LYS A 411 14.92 -21.94 3.00
CA LYS A 411 14.49 -20.55 3.11
C LYS A 411 13.80 -20.33 4.44
N ASN A 412 14.06 -19.17 5.04
CA ASN A 412 13.28 -18.70 6.17
C ASN A 412 11.93 -18.21 5.66
N ASP A 413 10.92 -18.34 6.52
CA ASP A 413 9.62 -17.78 6.22
C ASP A 413 9.72 -16.25 6.09
N PHE A 414 8.90 -15.69 5.21
CA PHE A 414 8.77 -14.25 5.12
C PHE A 414 8.04 -13.73 6.35
N VAL A 415 8.71 -12.83 7.08
CA VAL A 415 8.13 -12.14 8.24
C VAL A 415 7.81 -10.70 7.86
N GLU A 416 6.75 -10.16 8.45
CA GLU A 416 6.38 -8.76 8.24
C GLU A 416 7.51 -7.83 8.69
N CYS A 417 7.73 -6.72 8.00
CA CYS A 417 8.81 -5.79 8.31
C CYS A 417 8.37 -4.32 8.26
N GLU A 418 9.07 -3.48 9.02
CA GLU A 418 8.91 -2.04 8.93
C GLU A 418 9.62 -1.54 7.65
N PRO A 419 8.90 -0.87 6.72
CA PRO A 419 9.51 -0.32 5.53
C PRO A 419 10.32 0.94 5.81
N ASP A 420 11.43 1.13 5.08
CA ASP A 420 12.21 2.36 5.08
C ASP A 420 11.76 3.33 3.96
N VAL A 421 12.35 4.52 3.95
CA VAL A 421 12.14 5.56 2.92
C VAL A 421 12.36 5.07 1.48
N THR A 422 13.22 4.08 1.28
CA THR A 422 13.51 3.45 -0.01
C THR A 422 12.36 2.56 -0.46
N GLN A 423 11.80 1.73 0.44
CA GLN A 423 10.63 0.91 0.13
C GLN A 423 9.45 1.78 -0.26
N TYR A 424 9.22 2.90 0.44
CA TYR A 424 8.16 3.83 0.08
C TYR A 424 8.33 4.41 -1.33
N GLN A 425 9.56 4.69 -1.79
CA GLN A 425 9.77 5.13 -3.19
C GLN A 425 9.42 4.05 -4.21
N ILE A 426 9.72 2.78 -3.90
CA ILE A 426 9.33 1.66 -4.75
C ILE A 426 7.81 1.50 -4.76
N SER A 427 7.15 1.59 -3.60
CA SER A 427 5.67 1.53 -3.50
C SER A 427 4.98 2.63 -4.30
N ARG A 428 5.53 3.83 -4.35
CA ARG A 428 5.02 4.92 -5.20
C ARG A 428 5.07 4.57 -6.69
N LEU A 429 6.19 4.01 -7.14
CA LEU A 429 6.34 3.54 -8.50
C LEU A 429 5.36 2.41 -8.81
N MET A 430 5.23 1.44 -7.89
CA MET A 430 4.30 0.33 -8.03
C MET A 430 2.86 0.84 -8.17
N LEU A 431 2.45 1.76 -7.30
CA LEU A 431 1.11 2.32 -7.33
C LEU A 431 0.82 3.03 -8.67
N HIS A 432 1.76 3.83 -9.17
CA HIS A 432 1.59 4.52 -10.46
C HIS A 432 1.41 3.53 -11.63
N GLN A 433 2.09 2.38 -11.57
CA GLN A 433 2.03 1.35 -12.63
C GLN A 433 0.96 0.29 -12.39
N ASN A 434 0.19 0.40 -11.30
CA ASN A 434 -0.73 -0.64 -10.83
C ASN A 434 -0.03 -2.01 -10.67
N TRP A 435 1.23 -2.00 -10.25
CA TRP A 435 1.98 -3.22 -9.93
C TRP A 435 1.58 -3.74 -8.56
N ARG A 436 1.38 -5.05 -8.49
CA ARG A 436 0.84 -5.75 -7.32
C ARG A 436 1.93 -6.36 -6.46
N LYS A 437 3.10 -6.68 -7.02
CA LYS A 437 4.21 -7.27 -6.26
C LYS A 437 5.56 -6.84 -6.79
N ALA A 438 6.45 -6.44 -5.90
CA ALA A 438 7.86 -6.22 -6.18
C ALA A 438 8.72 -7.11 -5.28
N ILE A 439 9.79 -7.67 -5.85
CA ILE A 439 10.84 -8.35 -5.11
C ILE A 439 12.06 -7.44 -5.08
N VAL A 440 12.64 -7.23 -3.91
CA VAL A 440 13.85 -6.44 -3.69
C VAL A 440 14.95 -7.39 -3.25
N ILE A 441 16.06 -7.39 -4.00
CA ILE A 441 17.27 -8.15 -3.70
C ILE A 441 18.48 -7.23 -3.62
N ASN A 442 19.48 -7.66 -2.86
CA ASN A 442 20.64 -6.85 -2.54
C ASN A 442 21.89 -7.34 -3.26
N LEU A 443 22.81 -6.41 -3.52
CA LEU A 443 24.17 -6.79 -3.89
C LEU A 443 24.81 -7.63 -2.79
N PHE A 444 24.47 -7.35 -1.53
CA PHE A 444 24.90 -8.13 -0.37
C PHE A 444 23.77 -8.20 0.65
N ASP A 445 23.57 -9.36 1.26
CA ASP A 445 22.45 -9.59 2.16
C ASP A 445 22.58 -8.89 3.51
N ILE A 446 23.72 -8.25 3.82
CA ILE A 446 23.97 -7.63 5.12
C ILE A 446 22.89 -6.60 5.51
N CYS A 447 22.35 -6.72 6.71
CA CYS A 447 21.38 -5.77 7.25
C CYS A 447 22.06 -4.56 7.89
N ASP A 448 22.67 -3.68 7.09
CA ASP A 448 23.27 -2.43 7.59
C ASP A 448 22.70 -1.18 6.88
N ALA A 449 22.14 -0.26 7.67
CA ALA A 449 21.61 0.98 7.16
C ALA A 449 22.71 1.90 6.62
N ASN A 450 23.96 1.80 7.07
CA ASN A 450 25.03 2.67 6.63
C ASN A 450 25.79 2.09 5.43
N SER A 451 25.58 2.68 4.25
CA SER A 451 26.27 2.24 3.04
C SER A 451 27.80 2.32 3.13
N LYS A 452 28.37 3.21 3.96
CA LYS A 452 29.82 3.28 4.16
C LYS A 452 30.34 2.02 4.87
N ASP A 453 29.57 1.50 5.82
CA ASP A 453 29.94 0.33 6.62
C ASP A 453 29.79 -0.94 5.77
N VAL A 454 28.74 -1.03 4.96
CA VAL A 454 28.58 -2.05 3.91
C VAL A 454 29.80 -2.05 2.98
N ILE A 455 30.19 -0.89 2.43
CA ILE A 455 31.32 -0.81 1.50
C ILE A 455 32.62 -1.23 2.18
N ALA A 456 32.90 -0.75 3.40
CA ALA A 456 34.08 -1.12 4.16
C ALA A 456 34.15 -2.63 4.48
N ARG A 457 32.99 -3.30 4.58
CA ARG A 457 32.90 -4.75 4.75
C ARG A 457 33.35 -5.52 3.51
N TYR A 458 33.00 -5.08 2.30
CA TYR A 458 33.30 -5.84 1.07
C TYR A 458 34.48 -5.31 0.26
N VAL A 459 34.94 -4.10 0.55
CA VAL A 459 35.99 -3.42 -0.22
C VAL A 459 37.06 -2.87 0.71
N ASP A 460 38.31 -3.04 0.31
CA ASP A 460 39.48 -2.37 0.88
C ASP A 460 40.17 -1.57 -0.23
N GLY A 461 39.95 -0.24 -0.24
CA GLY A 461 40.37 0.63 -1.34
C GLY A 461 39.70 0.23 -2.66
N SER A 462 40.47 -0.30 -3.61
CA SER A 462 39.98 -0.80 -4.90
C SER A 462 39.91 -2.33 -5.00
N LYS A 463 40.22 -3.04 -3.90
CA LYS A 463 40.24 -4.50 -3.83
C LYS A 463 38.96 -5.02 -3.20
N ILE A 464 38.37 -6.03 -3.83
CA ILE A 464 37.20 -6.72 -3.28
C ILE A 464 37.68 -7.78 -2.29
N LYS A 465 37.07 -7.82 -1.10
CA LYS A 465 37.28 -8.84 -0.07
C LYS A 465 36.49 -10.09 -0.44
N LEU A 466 37.15 -11.02 -1.13
CA LEU A 466 36.53 -12.22 -1.69
C LEU A 466 35.88 -13.10 -0.63
N GLU A 467 36.45 -13.11 0.57
CA GLU A 467 35.97 -13.85 1.74
C GLU A 467 34.56 -13.45 2.16
N ASN A 468 34.17 -12.19 1.96
CA ASN A 468 32.86 -11.68 2.35
C ASN A 468 31.85 -11.77 1.20
N LEU A 469 32.28 -12.05 -0.03
CA LEU A 469 31.36 -12.08 -1.17
C LEU A 469 30.37 -13.26 -1.14
N GLN A 470 30.57 -14.28 -0.29
CA GLN A 470 29.60 -15.37 -0.10
C GLN A 470 28.23 -14.86 0.38
N GLU A 471 28.21 -13.65 0.94
CA GLU A 471 27.01 -12.92 1.40
C GLU A 471 26.20 -12.31 0.25
N SER A 472 26.67 -12.43 -1.01
CA SER A 472 26.00 -11.91 -2.19
C SER A 472 25.18 -12.99 -2.88
N ILE A 473 23.89 -12.72 -3.14
CA ILE A 473 23.02 -13.60 -3.93
C ILE A 473 23.48 -13.77 -5.39
N PHE A 474 24.37 -12.89 -5.86
CA PHE A 474 24.90 -12.91 -7.23
C PHE A 474 26.13 -13.82 -7.40
N LYS A 475 26.49 -14.58 -6.36
CA LYS A 475 27.53 -15.61 -6.44
C LYS A 475 27.06 -16.82 -7.24
N ASP A 476 28.00 -17.43 -7.96
CA ASP A 476 27.73 -18.63 -8.76
C ASP A 476 27.22 -19.77 -7.86
N GLU A 477 27.72 -19.86 -6.64
CA GLU A 477 27.32 -20.85 -5.64
C GLU A 477 25.86 -20.66 -5.18
N ARG A 478 25.31 -19.45 -5.26
CA ARG A 478 23.90 -19.12 -4.94
C ARG A 478 23.00 -19.02 -6.16
N ARG A 479 23.48 -19.47 -7.34
CA ARG A 479 22.76 -19.31 -8.61
C ARG A 479 21.35 -19.90 -8.61
N ARG A 480 21.15 -21.06 -7.97
CA ARG A 480 19.82 -21.68 -7.84
C ARG A 480 18.82 -20.82 -7.09
N GLU A 481 19.27 -20.12 -6.04
CA GLU A 481 18.43 -19.22 -5.26
C GLU A 481 18.00 -18.01 -6.09
N LEU A 482 18.95 -17.45 -6.85
CA LEU A 482 18.72 -16.34 -7.76
C LEU A 482 17.77 -16.72 -8.91
N ASP A 483 17.95 -17.89 -9.52
CA ASP A 483 17.07 -18.38 -10.58
C ASP A 483 15.63 -18.56 -10.08
N LYS A 484 15.43 -19.07 -8.85
CA LYS A 484 14.10 -19.12 -8.19
C LYS A 484 13.46 -17.74 -7.97
N ILE A 485 14.23 -16.67 -7.86
CA ILE A 485 13.68 -15.30 -7.82
C ILE A 485 13.23 -14.88 -9.21
N PHE A 486 14.02 -15.16 -10.25
CA PHE A 486 13.66 -14.86 -11.62
C PHE A 486 12.41 -15.62 -12.09
N GLU A 487 12.21 -16.86 -11.63
CA GLU A 487 11.01 -17.67 -11.87
C GLU A 487 9.73 -17.06 -11.26
N GLN A 488 9.85 -16.25 -10.21
CA GLN A 488 8.71 -15.57 -9.59
C GLN A 488 8.29 -14.29 -10.33
N LEU A 489 9.09 -13.82 -11.29
CA LEU A 489 8.80 -12.61 -12.04
C LEU A 489 7.80 -12.90 -13.17
N SER A 490 6.84 -12.01 -13.37
CA SER A 490 6.03 -12.03 -14.59
C SER A 490 6.90 -11.85 -15.83
N ASP A 491 6.46 -12.36 -16.99
CA ASP A 491 7.24 -12.36 -18.24
C ASP A 491 7.75 -10.96 -18.63
N LYS A 492 6.98 -9.92 -18.32
CA LYS A 492 7.28 -8.52 -18.68
C LYS A 492 7.86 -7.70 -17.52
N ALA A 493 8.06 -8.29 -16.35
CA ALA A 493 8.60 -7.57 -15.20
C ALA A 493 9.97 -6.94 -15.54
N PRO A 494 10.12 -5.61 -15.45
CA PRO A 494 11.41 -4.96 -15.58
C PRO A 494 12.30 -5.20 -14.35
N ILE A 495 13.59 -4.93 -14.54
CA ILE A 495 14.59 -4.91 -13.48
C ILE A 495 14.95 -3.45 -13.20
N LEU A 496 14.71 -2.99 -11.98
CA LEU A 496 15.02 -1.64 -11.53
C LEU A 496 16.31 -1.63 -10.72
N ILE A 497 17.30 -0.88 -11.20
CA ILE A 497 18.60 -0.75 -10.55
C ILE A 497 18.65 0.51 -9.69
N GLY A 498 18.99 0.34 -8.42
CA GLY A 498 19.06 1.40 -7.41
C GLY A 498 20.27 1.31 -6.49
N TRP A 499 21.39 0.72 -6.93
CA TRP A 499 22.54 0.41 -6.05
C TRP A 499 23.51 1.56 -5.75
N GLY A 500 23.17 2.80 -6.11
CA GLY A 500 23.98 3.98 -5.84
C GLY A 500 25.20 4.18 -6.74
N THR A 501 25.86 5.33 -6.60
CA THR A 501 26.93 5.80 -7.51
C THR A 501 28.33 5.67 -6.94
N ASN A 502 28.52 4.93 -5.84
CA ASN A 502 29.85 4.73 -5.27
C ASN A 502 30.73 3.90 -6.26
N LYS A 503 31.97 4.36 -6.49
CA LYS A 503 32.93 3.81 -7.46
C LYS A 503 33.68 2.58 -6.94
N ASP A 504 33.79 2.42 -5.63
CA ASP A 504 34.50 1.30 -4.99
C ASP A 504 33.81 -0.04 -5.28
N LEU A 505 32.51 0.01 -5.58
CA LEU A 505 31.70 -1.15 -5.97
C LEU A 505 31.62 -1.39 -7.50
N LEU A 506 32.35 -0.63 -8.32
CA LEU A 506 32.17 -0.64 -9.78
C LEU A 506 32.33 -2.04 -10.38
N ARG A 507 33.39 -2.77 -9.99
CA ARG A 507 33.66 -4.13 -10.48
C ARG A 507 32.56 -5.13 -10.13
N ILE A 508 31.94 -4.97 -8.95
CA ILE A 508 30.83 -5.83 -8.52
C ILE A 508 29.58 -5.51 -9.34
N LYS A 509 29.29 -4.21 -9.50
CA LYS A 509 28.15 -3.72 -10.30
C LYS A 509 28.26 -4.15 -11.77
N GLU A 510 29.44 -4.02 -12.37
CA GLU A 510 29.76 -4.48 -13.72
C GLU A 510 29.51 -5.99 -13.85
N SER A 511 30.08 -6.79 -12.94
CA SER A 511 29.90 -8.25 -12.96
C SER A 511 28.41 -8.64 -12.83
N VAL A 512 27.67 -8.03 -11.92
CA VAL A 512 26.23 -8.28 -11.75
C VAL A 512 25.45 -7.86 -13.01
N TYR A 513 25.73 -6.67 -13.53
CA TYR A 513 25.05 -6.14 -14.70
C TYR A 513 25.26 -7.03 -15.92
N ASP A 514 26.52 -7.29 -16.28
CA ASP A 514 26.87 -7.96 -17.54
C ASP A 514 26.65 -9.47 -17.50
N LYS A 515 26.89 -10.13 -16.35
CA LYS A 515 26.78 -11.59 -16.25
C LYS A 515 25.44 -12.09 -15.76
N VAL A 516 24.65 -11.24 -15.09
CA VAL A 516 23.37 -11.66 -14.50
C VAL A 516 22.21 -10.89 -15.09
N LEU A 517 22.22 -9.56 -15.07
CA LEU A 517 21.04 -8.78 -15.43
C LEU A 517 20.83 -8.75 -16.96
N VAL A 518 21.86 -8.44 -17.74
CA VAL A 518 21.79 -8.38 -19.21
C VAL A 518 21.32 -9.71 -19.83
N PRO A 519 21.85 -10.88 -19.43
CA PRO A 519 21.40 -12.17 -19.98
C PRO A 519 19.92 -12.50 -19.76
N THR A 520 19.23 -11.83 -18.83
CA THR A 520 17.79 -12.04 -18.62
C THR A 520 16.93 -11.49 -19.75
N ALA A 521 17.49 -10.63 -20.61
CA ALA A 521 16.78 -9.91 -21.67
C ALA A 521 15.58 -9.05 -21.20
N ARG A 522 15.47 -8.79 -19.89
CA ARG A 522 14.42 -7.94 -19.31
C ARG A 522 14.77 -6.46 -19.47
N LYS A 523 13.74 -5.60 -19.51
CA LYS A 523 13.92 -4.14 -19.54
C LYS A 523 14.61 -3.69 -18.25
N ILE A 524 15.79 -3.09 -18.38
CA ILE A 524 16.53 -2.51 -17.25
C ILE A 524 16.15 -1.04 -17.11
N LEU A 525 15.76 -0.66 -15.89
CA LEU A 525 15.37 0.70 -15.51
C LEU A 525 16.35 1.23 -14.46
N GLY A 526 16.52 2.55 -14.43
CA GLY A 526 17.27 3.21 -13.36
C GLY A 526 17.64 4.65 -13.68
N ASP A 527 17.84 5.47 -12.66
CA ASP A 527 18.36 6.84 -12.84
C ASP A 527 19.89 6.76 -13.05
N LYS A 528 20.32 6.57 -14.29
CA LYS A 528 21.73 6.36 -14.67
C LYS A 528 22.52 7.67 -14.53
N LYS A 529 23.66 7.61 -13.83
CA LYS A 529 24.67 8.68 -13.81
C LYS A 529 25.72 8.47 -14.90
N GLU A 530 26.36 7.29 -14.87
CA GLU A 530 27.43 6.82 -15.75
C GLU A 530 27.30 5.29 -15.88
N ASP A 531 28.19 4.64 -16.63
CA ASP A 531 28.15 3.19 -16.80
C ASP A 531 28.20 2.46 -15.45
N TYR A 532 27.27 1.52 -15.28
CA TYR A 532 27.05 0.74 -14.06
C TYR A 532 26.74 1.58 -12.80
N GLN A 533 26.54 2.89 -12.91
CA GLN A 533 26.25 3.79 -11.79
C GLN A 533 24.83 4.31 -11.88
N TYR A 534 23.98 3.84 -10.97
CA TYR A 534 22.57 4.24 -10.89
C TYR A 534 22.31 4.91 -9.55
N TYR A 535 21.59 6.03 -9.54
CA TYR A 535 21.20 6.69 -8.29
C TYR A 535 20.29 5.80 -7.46
N HIS A 536 20.55 5.78 -6.16
CA HIS A 536 19.71 5.10 -5.17
C HIS A 536 18.31 5.74 -5.15
N PRO A 537 17.22 5.00 -4.85
CA PRO A 537 15.87 5.58 -4.78
C PRO A 537 15.74 6.70 -3.74
N TRP A 538 16.62 6.69 -2.72
CA TRP A 538 16.70 7.74 -1.70
C TRP A 538 18.14 8.28 -1.53
N PRO A 539 18.60 9.24 -2.35
CA PRO A 539 19.94 9.83 -2.23
C PRO A 539 20.08 10.71 -0.97
N ARG A 540 21.14 10.50 -0.16
CA ARG A 540 21.25 11.04 1.21
C ARG A 540 21.60 12.52 1.38
N GLU A 541 22.19 13.19 0.39
CA GLU A 541 22.61 14.59 0.57
C GLU A 541 21.39 15.51 0.77
N GLU A 542 21.45 16.46 1.72
CA GLU A 542 20.33 17.37 2.07
C GLU A 542 19.85 18.21 0.90
N HIS A 543 20.75 18.61 -0.01
CA HIS A 543 20.41 19.37 -1.22
C HIS A 543 19.82 18.51 -2.35
N ASN A 544 19.61 17.21 -2.12
CA ASN A 544 19.04 16.28 -3.10
C ASN A 544 17.55 16.03 -2.88
N GLU A 545 16.83 16.88 -2.15
CA GLU A 545 15.37 16.78 -2.05
C GLU A 545 14.79 16.64 -3.45
N THR A 546 15.04 17.60 -4.36
CA THR A 546 14.62 17.53 -5.78
C THR A 546 15.05 16.25 -6.50
N LYS A 547 16.20 15.64 -6.16
CA LYS A 547 16.59 14.34 -6.76
C LYS A 547 15.82 13.16 -6.18
N ARG A 548 15.52 13.16 -4.87
CA ARG A 548 14.59 12.21 -4.24
C ARG A 548 13.19 12.38 -4.85
N LEU A 549 12.79 13.63 -5.09
CA LEU A 549 11.50 13.96 -5.71
C LEU A 549 11.45 13.45 -7.16
N ASN A 550 12.51 13.66 -7.94
CA ASN A 550 12.52 13.35 -9.37
C ASN A 550 12.80 11.88 -9.70
N TRP A 551 13.29 11.08 -8.75
CA TRP A 551 13.69 9.69 -9.04
C TRP A 551 12.52 8.87 -9.59
N VAL A 552 11.36 8.86 -8.90
CA VAL A 552 10.18 8.09 -9.35
C VAL A 552 9.72 8.54 -10.74
N SER A 553 9.65 9.83 -10.99
CA SER A 553 9.26 10.36 -12.30
C SER A 553 10.22 9.94 -13.41
N LYS A 554 11.54 10.00 -13.16
CA LYS A 554 12.54 9.55 -14.15
C LYS A 554 12.37 8.09 -14.51
N ILE A 555 12.02 7.23 -13.54
CA ILE A 555 11.73 5.82 -13.81
C ILE A 555 10.42 5.67 -14.59
N ILE A 556 9.37 6.40 -14.22
CA ILE A 556 8.09 6.41 -14.95
C ILE A 556 8.28 6.80 -16.42
N LYS A 557 9.12 7.79 -16.71
CA LYS A 557 9.46 8.16 -18.10
C LYS A 557 10.10 7.04 -18.90
N GLN A 558 10.90 6.20 -18.25
CA GLN A 558 11.52 5.05 -18.92
C GLN A 558 10.53 3.94 -19.19
N LEU A 559 9.38 3.92 -18.51
CA LEU A 559 8.33 2.92 -18.69
C LEU A 559 7.38 3.24 -19.86
N LYS A 560 7.21 4.53 -20.17
CA LYS A 560 6.58 5.02 -21.41
C LYS A 560 7.46 4.64 -22.60
#